data_AF-A0A6P1ZE01-F1
#
_entry.id   AF-A0A6P1ZE01-F1
#
_cell.length_a   1.000
_cell.length_b   1.000
_cell.length_c   1.000
_cell.angle_alpha   90.00
_cell.angle_beta   90.00
_cell.angle_gamma   90.00
#
_symmetry.space_group_name_H-M   'P 1'
#
loop_
_entity.id
_entity.type
_entity.pdbx_description
1 polymer ?
#
loop_
_entity_poly.entity_id
_entity_poly.type
_entity_poly.pdbx_seq_one_letter_code
_entity_poly.pdbx_strand_id
1 'polypeptide(L)'
;MPSFSGHHQACSNHNPCAHSLSSIDSIVRLPYKRAMGDEKMRFNQMLEALMAFVDAINASHSKGVRFGTDIRIHPAEIHTIAAIGMNQGVSLTRLAENLKISKPTLSERIKILVGKGLVEKRKNPEDRKAVTLWLTPEGKKADQHHTLHHEELYATFRQYFGEESSQKIDLFTRSFQELMLFGKDADGHD
;
A
#
# COMPACT_ATOMS: atom_id res chain seq x y z
N MET A 1 -16.86 47.08 -37.09
CA MET A 1 -15.72 47.11 -36.15
C MET A 1 -16.12 47.94 -34.94
N PRO A 2 -16.17 47.33 -33.74
CA PRO A 2 -15.25 47.71 -32.65
C PRO A 2 -14.83 46.46 -31.81
N SER A 3 -13.56 46.33 -31.42
CA SER A 3 -12.90 46.79 -30.18
C SER A 3 -12.62 45.64 -29.21
N PHE A 4 -11.34 45.26 -29.10
CA PHE A 4 -10.80 44.40 -28.05
C PHE A 4 -10.83 45.12 -26.69
N SER A 5 -11.31 44.43 -25.66
CA SER A 5 -10.84 44.63 -24.28
C SER A 5 -10.97 43.31 -23.54
N GLY A 6 -9.81 42.74 -23.17
CA GLY A 6 -9.73 41.46 -22.49
C GLY A 6 -10.25 41.52 -21.05
N HIS A 7 -10.82 40.40 -20.60
CA HIS A 7 -10.97 40.09 -19.19
C HIS A 7 -10.40 38.69 -18.98
N HIS A 8 -9.21 38.65 -18.38
CA HIS A 8 -8.64 37.46 -17.76
C HIS A 8 -9.56 37.06 -16.60
N GLN A 9 -10.34 36.00 -16.78
CA GLN A 9 -11.07 35.38 -15.68
C GLN A 9 -10.10 34.40 -15.01
N ALA A 10 -9.51 34.85 -13.91
CA ALA A 10 -8.72 34.01 -13.02
C ALA A 10 -9.66 33.00 -12.34
N CYS A 11 -9.48 31.72 -12.64
CA CYS A 11 -10.14 30.63 -11.93
C CYS A 11 -9.64 30.63 -10.47
N SER A 12 -10.51 30.97 -9.53
CA SER A 12 -10.26 30.76 -8.10
C SER A 12 -10.17 29.27 -7.81
N ASN A 13 -8.95 28.80 -7.53
CA ASN A 13 -8.67 27.52 -6.90
C ASN A 13 -9.19 27.57 -5.45
N HIS A 14 -10.39 27.04 -5.20
CA HIS A 14 -10.82 26.66 -3.86
C HIS A 14 -10.68 25.15 -3.75
N ASN A 15 -9.57 24.70 -3.18
CA ASN A 15 -9.36 23.30 -2.82
C ASN A 15 -9.80 23.10 -1.36
N PRO A 16 -10.92 22.42 -1.06
CA PRO A 16 -11.48 22.36 0.30
C PRO A 16 -10.83 21.29 1.20
N CYS A 17 -9.74 20.65 0.78
CA CYS A 17 -9.09 19.57 1.55
C CYS A 17 -7.69 19.97 2.02
N ALA A 18 -7.59 21.03 2.83
CA ALA A 18 -6.37 21.41 3.55
C ALA A 18 -6.48 21.15 5.06
N HIS A 19 -7.27 20.15 5.47
CA HIS A 19 -7.41 19.76 6.87
C HIS A 19 -7.20 18.26 7.06
N SER A 20 -5.93 17.85 7.25
CA SER A 20 -5.51 16.90 8.30
C SER A 20 -3.99 16.62 8.32
N LEU A 21 -3.13 17.56 7.91
CA LEU A 21 -1.66 17.38 8.07
C LEU A 21 -1.14 17.81 9.46
N SER A 22 -2.03 18.00 10.43
CA SER A 22 -1.67 18.33 11.81
C SER A 22 -1.18 17.13 12.63
N SER A 23 -1.16 15.92 12.08
CA SER A 23 -0.91 14.70 12.87
C SER A 23 0.55 14.22 12.86
N ILE A 24 1.36 14.58 11.85
CA ILE A 24 2.76 14.12 11.78
C ILE A 24 3.65 14.92 12.74
N ASP A 25 3.48 16.25 12.78
CA ASP A 25 4.23 17.12 13.70
C ASP A 25 3.96 16.81 15.19
N SER A 26 2.80 16.24 15.51
CA SER A 26 2.45 15.81 16.88
C SER A 26 3.06 14.47 17.29
N ILE A 27 3.37 13.58 16.35
CA ILE A 27 3.94 12.24 16.64
C ILE A 27 5.39 12.37 17.15
N VAL A 28 6.10 13.41 16.72
CA VAL A 28 7.51 13.64 17.07
C VAL A 28 7.69 14.28 18.47
N ARG A 29 6.59 14.62 19.18
CA ARG A 29 6.66 15.32 20.49
C ARG A 29 6.03 14.51 21.62
N LEU A 30 6.69 13.44 22.07
CA LEU A 30 6.47 12.84 23.39
C LEU A 30 7.80 12.63 24.16
N PRO A 31 7.77 12.59 25.51
CA PRO A 31 8.75 13.25 26.36
C PRO A 31 9.85 12.29 26.83
N TYR A 32 10.92 12.16 26.06
CA TYR A 32 12.16 11.57 26.57
C TYR A 32 13.28 12.61 26.54
N LYS A 33 13.19 13.59 27.45
CA LYS A 33 14.29 14.50 27.77
C LYS A 33 14.85 14.12 29.15
N ARG A 34 15.94 13.37 29.16
CA ARG A 34 17.26 13.84 29.62
C ARG A 34 18.30 12.71 29.62
N ALA A 35 19.45 13.06 29.04
CA ALA A 35 20.76 12.48 29.24
C ALA A 35 20.96 11.02 28.79
N MET A 36 21.23 10.82 27.49
CA MET A 36 22.44 10.17 26.98
C MET A 36 22.63 10.53 25.50
N GLY A 37 23.84 10.95 25.13
CA GLY A 37 24.27 11.00 23.73
C GLY A 37 24.60 9.59 23.22
N ASP A 38 23.67 8.66 23.38
CA ASP A 38 23.87 7.22 23.16
C ASP A 38 23.06 6.82 21.92
N GLU A 39 23.74 6.17 20.96
CA GLU A 39 23.17 5.54 19.78
C GLU A 39 21.87 4.78 20.09
N LYS A 40 21.78 4.16 21.26
CA LYS A 40 20.59 3.50 21.78
C LYS A 40 19.35 4.39 21.83
N MET A 41 19.48 5.67 22.18
CA MET A 41 18.34 6.61 22.21
C MET A 41 17.83 6.90 20.79
N ARG A 42 18.73 7.06 19.82
CA ARG A 42 18.37 7.24 18.41
C ARG A 42 17.72 5.99 17.83
N PHE A 43 18.22 4.80 18.20
CA PHE A 43 17.59 3.53 17.86
C PHE A 43 16.16 3.43 18.41
N ASN A 44 15.95 3.76 19.70
CA ASN A 44 14.61 3.77 20.28
C ASN A 44 13.68 4.78 19.57
N GLN A 45 14.17 5.98 19.24
CA GLN A 45 13.38 6.97 18.47
C GLN A 45 12.98 6.44 17.09
N MET A 46 13.88 5.72 16.42
CA MET A 46 13.58 5.06 15.14
C MET A 46 12.50 3.99 15.32
N LEU A 47 12.58 3.16 16.37
CA LEU A 47 11.56 2.15 16.66
C LEU A 47 10.18 2.77 16.96
N GLU A 48 10.14 3.84 17.75
CA GLU A 48 8.88 4.56 18.04
C GLU A 48 8.27 5.16 16.76
N ALA A 49 9.09 5.75 15.89
CA ALA A 49 8.62 6.26 14.60
C ALA A 49 8.08 5.15 13.70
N LEU A 50 8.72 3.97 13.69
CA LEU A 50 8.25 2.81 12.95
C LEU A 50 6.90 2.31 13.48
N MET A 51 6.75 2.17 14.81
CA MET A 51 5.50 1.72 15.42
C MET A 51 4.36 2.70 15.16
N ALA A 52 4.62 4.00 15.32
CA ALA A 52 3.62 5.04 15.01
C ALA A 52 3.19 5.00 13.54
N PHE A 53 4.12 4.71 12.62
CA PHE A 53 3.81 4.54 11.20
C PHE A 53 2.94 3.30 10.95
N VAL A 54 3.26 2.16 11.57
CA VAL A 54 2.46 0.94 11.50
C VAL A 54 1.05 1.18 12.03
N ASP A 55 0.91 1.88 13.14
CA ASP A 55 -0.39 2.22 13.72
C ASP A 55 -1.19 3.15 12.82
N ALA A 56 -0.55 4.15 12.21
CA ALA A 56 -1.21 5.04 11.25
C ALA A 56 -1.75 4.27 10.03
N ILE A 57 -0.96 3.35 9.47
CA ILE A 57 -1.40 2.46 8.38
C ILE A 57 -2.57 1.59 8.84
N ASN A 58 -2.43 0.93 9.99
CA ASN A 58 -3.47 0.04 10.52
C ASN A 58 -4.78 0.78 10.78
N ALA A 59 -4.72 1.98 11.34
CA ALA A 59 -5.90 2.81 11.58
C ALA A 59 -6.61 3.15 10.25
N SER A 60 -5.85 3.58 9.24
CA SER A 60 -6.36 3.91 7.90
C SER A 60 -7.02 2.71 7.22
N HIS A 61 -6.45 1.51 7.36
CA HIS A 61 -6.88 0.32 6.64
C HIS A 61 -7.74 -0.66 7.46
N SER A 62 -8.00 -0.37 8.74
CA SER A 62 -8.73 -1.24 9.68
C SER A 62 -10.09 -1.70 9.17
N LYS A 63 -10.81 -0.83 8.44
CA LYS A 63 -12.14 -1.11 7.88
C LYS A 63 -12.10 -1.58 6.41
N GLY A 64 -10.91 -1.74 5.83
CA GLY A 64 -10.75 -1.98 4.39
C GLY A 64 -11.13 -0.77 3.52
N VAL A 65 -10.61 -0.76 2.30
CA VAL A 65 -10.78 0.32 1.32
C VAL A 65 -11.66 -0.15 0.17
N ARG A 66 -12.45 0.76 -0.38
CA ARG A 66 -13.32 0.55 -1.53
C ARG A 66 -12.60 1.06 -2.78
N PHE A 67 -11.75 0.22 -3.38
CA PHE A 67 -10.97 0.56 -4.58
C PHE A 67 -11.89 0.63 -5.81
N GLY A 68 -12.76 1.65 -5.88
CA GLY A 68 -13.75 1.80 -6.95
C GLY A 68 -14.89 0.77 -6.94
N THR A 69 -14.96 -0.12 -5.95
CA THR A 69 -16.02 -1.12 -5.77
C THR A 69 -16.82 -0.84 -4.50
N ASP A 70 -17.99 -1.47 -4.35
CA ASP A 70 -18.75 -1.42 -3.09
C ASP A 70 -18.21 -2.39 -2.01
N ILE A 71 -17.20 -3.18 -2.36
CA ILE A 71 -16.62 -4.22 -1.52
C ILE A 71 -15.46 -3.62 -0.73
N ARG A 72 -15.41 -3.91 0.57
CA ARG A 72 -14.26 -3.54 1.42
C ARG A 72 -13.14 -4.55 1.23
N ILE A 73 -11.98 -4.04 0.83
CA ILE A 73 -10.78 -4.82 0.51
C ILE A 73 -9.66 -4.41 1.47
N HIS A 74 -9.09 -5.39 2.17
CA HIS A 74 -7.96 -5.16 3.09
C HIS A 74 -6.61 -5.13 2.35
N PRO A 75 -5.55 -4.55 2.93
CA PRO A 75 -4.24 -4.40 2.27
C PRO A 75 -3.69 -5.71 1.69
N ALA A 76 -3.72 -6.79 2.48
CA ALA A 76 -3.25 -8.10 2.03
C ALA A 76 -4.10 -8.65 0.86
N GLU A 77 -5.39 -8.35 0.83
CA GLU A 77 -6.32 -8.77 -0.23
C GLU A 77 -6.05 -8.01 -1.52
N ILE A 78 -5.89 -6.67 -1.46
CA ILE A 78 -5.65 -5.87 -2.68
C ILE A 78 -4.29 -6.18 -3.32
N HIS A 79 -3.23 -6.40 -2.52
CA HIS A 79 -1.95 -6.87 -3.07
C HIS A 79 -2.05 -8.27 -3.69
N THR A 80 -2.95 -9.12 -3.20
CA THR A 80 -3.20 -10.44 -3.81
C THR A 80 -3.97 -10.30 -5.12
N ILE A 81 -4.95 -9.40 -5.19
CA ILE A 81 -5.67 -9.05 -6.42
C ILE A 81 -4.67 -8.52 -7.46
N ALA A 82 -3.81 -7.57 -7.10
CA ALA A 82 -2.80 -7.02 -8.01
C ALA A 82 -1.83 -8.09 -8.52
N ALA A 83 -1.37 -8.99 -7.64
CA ALA A 83 -0.49 -10.09 -8.04
C ALA A 83 -1.16 -11.06 -9.02
N ILE A 84 -2.47 -11.33 -8.88
CA ILE A 84 -3.24 -12.11 -9.87
C ILE A 84 -3.44 -11.31 -11.15
N GLY A 85 -3.70 -10.00 -11.06
CA GLY A 85 -3.83 -9.09 -12.20
C GLY A 85 -2.62 -9.14 -13.13
N MET A 86 -1.42 -9.13 -12.55
CA MET A 86 -0.15 -9.27 -13.28
C MET A 86 0.13 -10.69 -13.80
N ASN A 87 -0.52 -11.72 -13.23
CA ASN A 87 -0.27 -13.13 -13.53
C ASN A 87 -1.58 -13.89 -13.76
N GLN A 88 -2.40 -13.44 -14.72
CA GLN A 88 -3.69 -14.09 -15.00
C GLN A 88 -3.49 -15.58 -15.33
N GLY A 89 -4.27 -16.45 -14.71
CA GLY A 89 -4.12 -17.90 -14.87
C GLY A 89 -3.01 -18.53 -14.02
N VAL A 90 -2.42 -17.80 -13.08
CA VAL A 90 -1.43 -18.35 -12.14
C VAL A 90 -2.03 -19.43 -11.24
N SER A 91 -1.23 -20.44 -10.91
CA SER A 91 -1.60 -21.45 -9.92
C SER A 91 -1.43 -20.92 -8.49
N LEU A 92 -2.17 -21.49 -7.55
CA LEU A 92 -2.06 -21.13 -6.12
C LEU A 92 -0.62 -21.30 -5.60
N THR A 93 0.05 -22.39 -5.99
CA THR A 93 1.44 -22.68 -5.60
C THR A 93 2.38 -21.57 -6.05
N ARG A 94 2.33 -21.23 -7.34
CA ARG A 94 3.24 -20.22 -7.91
C ARG A 94 2.95 -18.82 -7.37
N LEU A 95 1.68 -18.50 -7.13
CA LEU A 95 1.31 -17.22 -6.53
C LEU A 95 1.80 -17.11 -5.07
N ALA A 96 1.79 -18.20 -4.30
CA ALA A 96 2.32 -18.21 -2.93
C ALA A 96 3.82 -17.96 -2.90
N GLU A 97 4.56 -18.58 -3.84
CA GLU A 97 6.00 -18.36 -4.03
C GLU A 97 6.29 -16.90 -4.41
N ASN A 98 5.56 -16.35 -5.38
CA ASN A 98 5.70 -14.95 -5.80
C ASN A 98 5.48 -13.97 -4.64
N LEU A 99 4.46 -14.23 -3.81
CA LEU A 99 4.11 -13.39 -2.66
C LEU A 99 4.96 -13.70 -1.41
N LYS A 100 5.82 -14.72 -1.45
CA LYS A 100 6.65 -15.19 -0.32
C LYS A 100 5.82 -15.45 0.95
N ILE A 101 4.65 -16.06 0.81
CA ILE A 101 3.78 -16.48 1.91
C ILE A 101 3.46 -17.97 1.84
N SER A 102 2.99 -18.54 2.95
CA SER A 102 2.62 -19.96 2.98
C SER A 102 1.41 -20.26 2.08
N LYS A 103 1.38 -21.46 1.48
CA LYS A 103 0.22 -21.91 0.69
C LYS A 103 -1.08 -21.92 1.50
N PRO A 104 -1.12 -22.37 2.78
CA PRO A 104 -2.32 -22.25 3.61
C PRO A 104 -2.81 -20.81 3.75
N THR A 105 -1.91 -19.86 4.04
CA THR A 105 -2.26 -18.43 4.17
C THR A 105 -2.86 -17.89 2.88
N LEU A 106 -2.23 -18.17 1.74
CA LEU A 106 -2.76 -17.73 0.45
C LEU A 106 -4.10 -18.41 0.14
N SER A 107 -4.25 -19.71 0.43
CA SER A 107 -5.49 -20.46 0.18
C SER A 107 -6.68 -19.84 0.90
N GLU A 108 -6.54 -19.50 2.19
CA GLU A 108 -7.61 -18.85 2.94
C GLU A 108 -7.92 -17.47 2.38
N ARG A 109 -6.89 -16.70 2.00
CA ARG A 109 -7.08 -15.39 1.37
C ARG A 109 -7.81 -15.48 0.03
N ILE A 110 -7.48 -16.46 -0.81
CA ILE A 110 -8.17 -16.70 -2.07
C ILE A 110 -9.63 -17.11 -1.83
N LYS A 111 -9.91 -17.93 -0.80
CA LYS A 111 -11.27 -18.30 -0.44
C LYS A 111 -12.10 -17.07 -0.08
N ILE A 112 -11.55 -16.14 0.71
CA ILE A 112 -12.20 -14.86 1.03
C ILE A 112 -12.46 -14.04 -0.24
N LEU A 113 -11.46 -13.89 -1.10
CA LEU A 113 -11.59 -13.11 -2.35
C LEU A 113 -12.61 -13.69 -3.33
N VAL A 114 -12.70 -15.03 -3.42
CA VAL A 114 -13.74 -15.72 -4.18
C VAL A 114 -15.12 -15.49 -3.56
N GLY A 115 -15.24 -15.60 -2.24
CA GLY A 115 -16.49 -15.29 -1.53
C GLY A 115 -16.95 -13.83 -1.71
N LYS A 116 -16.01 -12.90 -1.89
CA LYS A 116 -16.27 -11.49 -2.23
C LYS A 116 -16.56 -11.25 -3.72
N GLY A 117 -16.43 -12.27 -4.59
CA GLY A 117 -16.66 -12.12 -6.04
C GLY A 117 -15.57 -11.33 -6.78
N LEU A 118 -14.38 -11.15 -6.19
CA LEU A 118 -13.26 -10.40 -6.78
C LEU A 118 -12.30 -11.32 -7.56
N VAL A 119 -12.26 -12.60 -7.19
CA VAL A 119 -11.41 -13.62 -7.83
C VAL A 119 -12.27 -14.82 -8.17
N GLU A 120 -11.92 -15.51 -9.24
CA GLU A 120 -12.52 -16.79 -9.59
C GLU A 120 -11.45 -17.87 -9.82
N LYS A 121 -11.86 -19.11 -9.56
CA LYS A 121 -11.05 -20.31 -9.80
C LYS A 121 -11.50 -20.96 -11.09
N ARG A 122 -10.57 -21.19 -12.01
CA ARG A 122 -10.84 -21.93 -13.24
C ARG A 122 -10.03 -23.23 -13.24
N LYS A 123 -10.61 -24.31 -13.78
CA LYS A 123 -9.84 -25.53 -14.04
C LYS A 123 -8.87 -25.25 -15.18
N ASN A 124 -7.62 -25.68 -15.05
CA ASN A 124 -6.69 -25.61 -16.15
C ASN A 124 -7.19 -26.57 -17.26
N PRO A 125 -7.36 -26.09 -18.51
CA PRO A 125 -7.79 -26.94 -19.62
C PRO A 125 -6.79 -28.05 -19.94
N GLU A 126 -5.49 -27.84 -19.71
CA GLU A 126 -4.43 -28.82 -19.99
C GLU A 126 -4.21 -29.81 -18.85
N ASP A 127 -4.47 -29.39 -17.60
CA ASP A 127 -4.41 -30.25 -16.42
C ASP A 127 -5.65 -30.04 -15.56
N ARG A 128 -6.64 -30.93 -15.70
CA ARG A 128 -7.91 -30.84 -14.98
C ARG A 128 -7.76 -30.93 -13.45
N LYS A 129 -6.61 -31.36 -12.93
CA LYS A 129 -6.28 -31.36 -11.50
C LYS A 129 -5.75 -30.00 -11.03
N ALA A 130 -5.20 -29.19 -11.94
CA ALA A 130 -4.69 -27.86 -11.63
C ALA A 130 -5.80 -26.79 -11.65
N VAL A 131 -5.78 -25.93 -10.64
CA VAL A 131 -6.67 -24.77 -10.53
C VAL A 131 -5.86 -23.50 -10.76
N THR A 132 -6.38 -22.63 -11.62
CA THR A 132 -5.80 -21.32 -11.93
C THR A 132 -6.68 -20.20 -11.41
N LEU A 133 -6.06 -19.07 -11.09
CA LEU A 133 -6.69 -17.91 -10.48
C LEU A 133 -6.83 -16.79 -11.50
N TRP A 134 -8.01 -16.16 -11.50
CA TRP A 134 -8.36 -15.09 -12.43
C TRP A 134 -9.09 -13.99 -11.70
N LEU A 135 -8.90 -12.74 -12.15
CA LEU A 135 -9.73 -11.63 -11.67
C LEU A 135 -11.08 -11.64 -12.38
N THR A 136 -12.14 -11.44 -11.61
CA THR A 136 -13.46 -11.09 -12.15
C THR A 136 -13.45 -9.66 -12.70
N PRO A 137 -14.49 -9.20 -13.43
CA PRO A 137 -14.60 -7.79 -13.81
C PRO A 137 -14.46 -6.84 -12.62
N GLU A 138 -15.08 -7.19 -11.49
CA GLU A 138 -15.02 -6.41 -10.26
C GLU A 138 -13.62 -6.42 -9.62
N GLY A 139 -12.92 -7.56 -9.66
CA GLY A 139 -11.53 -7.67 -9.25
C GLY A 139 -10.59 -6.81 -10.10
N LYS A 140 -10.80 -6.77 -11.41
CA LYS A 140 -10.02 -5.91 -12.33
C LYS A 140 -10.26 -4.43 -12.03
N LYS A 141 -11.51 -4.04 -11.76
CA LYS A 141 -11.85 -2.68 -11.35
C LYS A 141 -11.11 -2.28 -10.08
N ALA A 142 -11.05 -3.18 -9.09
CA ALA A 142 -10.31 -2.97 -7.85
C ALA A 142 -8.80 -2.79 -8.10
N ASP A 143 -8.21 -3.65 -8.94
CA ASP A 143 -6.78 -3.57 -9.30
C ASP A 143 -6.42 -2.25 -10.01
N GLN A 144 -7.26 -1.81 -10.94
CA GLN A 144 -7.10 -0.52 -11.64
C GLN A 144 -7.15 0.66 -10.66
N HIS A 145 -8.14 0.70 -9.76
CA HIS A 145 -8.24 1.78 -8.78
C HIS A 145 -7.14 1.72 -7.73
N HIS A 146 -6.61 0.54 -7.42
CA HIS A 146 -5.42 0.41 -6.59
C HIS A 146 -4.19 1.02 -7.27
N THR A 147 -4.05 0.84 -8.59
CA THR A 147 -2.97 1.46 -9.36
C THR A 147 -3.10 2.99 -9.38
N LEU A 148 -4.31 3.51 -9.62
CA LEU A 148 -4.60 4.95 -9.53
C LEU A 148 -4.30 5.51 -8.13
N HIS A 149 -4.65 4.76 -7.08
CA HIS A 149 -4.33 5.16 -5.72
C HIS A 149 -2.81 5.26 -5.47
N HIS A 150 -2.02 4.36 -6.05
CA HIS A 150 -0.55 4.47 -6.01
C HIS A 150 -0.04 5.71 -6.75
N GLU A 151 -0.66 6.08 -7.88
CA GLU A 151 -0.30 7.30 -8.62
C GLU A 151 -0.61 8.57 -7.82
N GLU A 152 -1.77 8.62 -7.14
CA GLU A 152 -2.15 9.72 -6.24
C GLU A 152 -1.19 9.85 -5.05
N LEU A 153 -0.82 8.72 -4.44
CA LEU A 153 0.17 8.68 -3.37
C LEU A 153 1.53 9.15 -3.86
N TYR A 154 1.95 8.72 -5.05
CA TYR A 154 3.20 9.17 -5.67
C TYR A 154 3.20 10.69 -5.94
N ALA A 155 2.10 11.23 -6.46
CA ALA A 155 1.94 12.67 -6.69
C ALA A 155 2.06 13.45 -5.37
N THR A 156 1.39 12.98 -4.32
CA THR A 156 1.46 13.57 -2.97
C THR A 156 2.88 13.50 -2.40
N PHE A 157 3.55 12.35 -2.55
CA PHE A 157 4.94 12.15 -2.13
C PHE A 157 5.88 13.13 -2.84
N ARG A 158 5.72 13.27 -4.16
CA ARG A 158 6.50 14.21 -4.99
C ARG A 158 6.27 15.65 -4.58
N GLN A 159 5.03 16.02 -4.27
CA GLN A 159 4.72 17.37 -3.80
C GLN A 159 5.38 17.66 -2.44
N TYR A 160 5.43 16.68 -1.54
CA TYR A 160 6.01 16.84 -0.22
C TYR A 160 7.55 16.90 -0.23
N PHE A 161 8.21 15.97 -0.93
CA PHE A 161 9.67 15.87 -0.95
C PHE A 161 10.35 16.64 -2.10
N GLY A 162 9.59 17.17 -3.05
CA GLY A 162 10.10 17.98 -4.15
C GLY A 162 11.21 17.29 -4.94
N GLU A 163 12.32 17.99 -5.14
CA GLU A 163 13.49 17.48 -5.89
C GLU A 163 14.16 16.27 -5.22
N GLU A 164 14.08 16.15 -3.88
CA GLU A 164 14.67 15.04 -3.15
C GLU A 164 13.91 13.72 -3.30
N SER A 165 12.71 13.74 -3.87
CA SER A 165 11.78 12.59 -3.87
C SER A 165 12.43 11.29 -4.36
N SER A 166 13.22 11.34 -5.44
CA SER A 166 13.88 10.13 -5.96
C SER A 166 14.87 9.56 -4.94
N GLN A 167 15.69 10.42 -4.32
CA GLN A 167 16.64 9.99 -3.30
C GLN A 167 15.94 9.42 -2.07
N LYS A 168 14.80 10.01 -1.67
CA LYS A 168 14.00 9.49 -0.55
C LYS A 168 13.36 8.14 -0.86
N ILE A 169 12.86 7.94 -2.09
CA ILE A 169 12.34 6.63 -2.54
C ILE A 169 13.43 5.57 -2.44
N ASP A 170 14.62 5.84 -2.96
CA ASP A 170 15.75 4.90 -2.92
C ASP A 170 16.21 4.62 -1.49
N LEU A 171 16.28 5.66 -0.65
CA LEU A 171 16.63 5.54 0.76
C LEU A 171 15.63 4.65 1.51
N PHE A 172 14.34 4.99 1.45
CA PHE A 172 13.30 4.24 2.14
C PHE A 172 13.22 2.80 1.65
N THR A 173 13.34 2.57 0.34
CA THR A 173 13.35 1.21 -0.23
C THR A 173 14.47 0.37 0.37
N ARG A 174 15.70 0.90 0.41
CA ARG A 174 16.84 0.17 1.01
C ARG A 174 16.65 -0.04 2.51
N SER A 175 16.29 1.01 3.25
CA SER A 175 16.10 0.92 4.70
C SER A 175 15.02 -0.09 5.09
N PHE A 176 13.89 -0.14 4.37
CA PHE A 176 12.84 -1.13 4.64
C PHE A 176 13.28 -2.55 4.28
N GLN A 177 14.03 -2.74 3.20
CA GLN A 177 14.58 -4.06 2.84
C GLN A 177 15.55 -4.56 3.89
N GLU A 178 16.48 -3.72 4.35
CA GLU A 178 17.43 -4.02 5.41
C GLU A 178 16.72 -4.35 6.73
N LEU A 179 15.72 -3.55 7.11
CA LEU A 179 14.91 -3.79 8.30
C LEU A 179 14.14 -5.12 8.22
N MET A 180 13.58 -5.46 7.06
CA MET A 180 12.85 -6.73 6.86
C MET A 180 13.77 -7.95 6.88
N LEU A 181 15.04 -7.80 6.47
CA LEU A 181 16.05 -8.87 6.61
C LEU A 181 16.44 -9.03 8.08
N PHE A 182 16.73 -7.93 8.77
CA PHE A 182 17.03 -7.93 10.19
C PHE A 182 15.93 -8.60 11.03
N GLY A 183 14.66 -8.29 10.76
CA GLY A 183 13.53 -8.89 11.49
C GLY A 183 13.47 -10.41 11.38
N LYS A 184 13.79 -10.98 10.20
CA LYS A 184 13.84 -12.44 10.02
C LYS A 184 14.95 -13.10 10.83
N ASP A 185 16.08 -12.43 10.98
CA ASP A 185 17.21 -12.93 11.75
C ASP A 185 16.98 -12.77 13.27
N ALA A 186 16.25 -11.73 13.66
CA ALA A 186 15.92 -11.44 15.05
C ALA A 186 14.83 -12.36 15.62
N ASP A 187 13.84 -12.75 14.81
CA ASP A 187 12.71 -13.61 15.20
C ASP A 187 13.05 -15.11 15.20
N GLY A 188 14.33 -15.48 15.37
CA GLY A 188 14.84 -16.87 15.35
C GLY A 188 14.07 -17.85 16.24
N HIS A 189 13.00 -18.42 15.69
CA HIS A 189 12.29 -19.59 16.18
C HIS A 189 12.22 -20.59 15.02
N ASP A 190 13.10 -21.59 15.10
CA ASP A 190 12.86 -22.93 14.56
C ASP A 190 11.64 -23.57 15.26
#